data_AF-A0A521YBY6-F1
#
_entry.id   AF-A0A521YBY6-F1
#
_cell.length_a   1.000
_cell.length_b   1.000
_cell.length_c   1.000
_cell.angle_alpha   90.00
_cell.angle_beta   90.00
_cell.angle_gamma   90.00
#
_symmetry.space_group_name_H-M   'P 1'
#
loop_
_entity.id
_entity.type
_entity.pdbx_description
1 polymer ?
#
loop_
_entity_poly.entity_id
_entity_poly.type
_entity_poly.pdbx_seq_one_letter_code
_entity_poly.pdbx_strand_id
1 'polypeptide(L)' 'MDMAIYTIGHGDQTAEALFHVLDTHQIQVLVDVRSTPYSGRHPQFNQAALRGSALQHGITYRWEYDLGGKPKERDL' A
#
# COMPACT_ATOMS: atom_id res chain seq x y z
N MET A 1 18.48 -16.75 1.98
CA MET A 1 17.20 -16.43 1.29
C MET A 1 17.19 -14.93 1.17
N ASP A 2 17.20 -14.42 -0.05
CA ASP A 2 17.23 -12.97 -0.27
C ASP A 2 15.83 -12.41 -0.08
N MET A 3 15.72 -11.41 0.79
CA MET A 3 14.47 -10.69 1.00
C MET A 3 14.35 -9.62 -0.09
N ALA A 4 13.40 -9.80 -1.01
CA ALA A 4 13.11 -8.84 -2.06
C ALA A 4 12.09 -7.80 -1.57
N ILE A 5 12.38 -6.53 -1.82
CA ILE A 5 11.47 -5.41 -1.59
C ILE A 5 11.07 -4.85 -2.95
N TYR A 6 9.76 -4.73 -3.16
CA TYR A 6 9.18 -4.13 -4.36
C TYR A 6 8.44 -2.85 -3.98
N THR A 7 8.41 -1.91 -4.91
CA THR A 7 7.61 -0.69 -4.79
C THR A 7 6.53 -0.68 -5.87
N ILE A 8 5.32 -0.29 -5.51
CA ILE A 8 4.21 -0.16 -6.44
C ILE A 8 3.42 1.12 -6.14
N GLY A 9 3.03 1.83 -7.20
CA GLY A 9 2.07 2.92 -7.15
C GLY A 9 0.80 2.51 -7.89
N HIS A 10 -0.35 3.05 -7.50
CA HIS A 10 -1.62 2.66 -8.12
C HIS A 10 -2.00 3.50 -9.35
N GLY A 11 -1.52 4.75 -9.49
CA GLY A 11 -1.94 5.63 -10.59
C GLY A 11 -3.48 5.71 -10.73
N ASP A 12 -3.99 5.61 -11.96
CA ASP A 12 -5.43 5.48 -12.26
C ASP A 12 -5.90 4.01 -12.34
N GLN A 13 -5.12 3.04 -11.85
CA GLN A 13 -5.52 1.62 -11.85
C GLN A 13 -6.69 1.35 -10.89
N THR A 14 -7.46 0.31 -11.17
CA THR A 14 -8.45 -0.21 -10.23
C THR A 14 -7.76 -1.02 -9.12
N ALA A 15 -8.49 -1.30 -8.03
CA ALA A 15 -7.96 -2.14 -6.97
C ALA A 15 -7.67 -3.56 -7.48
N GLU A 16 -8.55 -4.11 -8.30
CA GLU A 16 -8.43 -5.45 -8.88
C GLU A 16 -7.17 -5.59 -9.73
N ALA A 17 -6.86 -4.59 -10.56
CA ALA A 17 -5.64 -4.57 -11.36
C ALA A 17 -4.39 -4.52 -10.48
N LEU A 18 -4.40 -3.69 -9.43
CA LEU A 18 -3.29 -3.62 -8.47
C LEU A 18 -3.05 -4.99 -7.81
N PHE A 19 -4.10 -5.62 -7.27
CA PHE A 19 -3.98 -6.90 -6.57
C PHE A 19 -3.61 -8.05 -7.51
N HIS A 20 -4.06 -8.03 -8.76
CA HIS A 20 -3.61 -8.99 -9.76
C HIS A 20 -2.09 -8.95 -9.98
N VAL A 21 -1.48 -7.75 -10.00
CA VAL A 21 -0.03 -7.60 -10.10
C VAL A 21 0.65 -8.14 -8.84
N LEU A 22 0.11 -7.84 -7.65
CA LEU A 22 0.65 -8.35 -6.38
C LEU A 22 0.65 -9.88 -6.34
N ASP A 23 -0.44 -10.51 -6.77
CA ASP A 23 -0.57 -11.97 -6.82
C ASP A 23 0.41 -12.59 -7.82
N THR A 24 0.56 -11.97 -9.00
CA THR A 24 1.50 -12.41 -10.04
C THR A 24 2.94 -12.45 -9.53
N HIS A 25 3.31 -11.49 -8.67
CA HIS A 25 4.61 -11.42 -8.02
C HIS A 25 4.67 -12.14 -6.66
N GLN A 26 3.61 -12.86 -6.29
CA GLN A 26 3.50 -13.64 -5.06
C GLN A 26 3.77 -12.80 -3.79
N ILE A 27 3.37 -11.52 -3.81
CA ILE A 27 3.56 -10.60 -2.68
C ILE A 27 2.70 -11.06 -1.50
N GLN A 28 3.33 -11.27 -0.35
CA GLN A 28 2.66 -11.73 0.87
C GLN A 28 2.30 -10.59 1.82
N VAL A 29 3.00 -9.46 1.72
CA VAL A 29 2.85 -8.31 2.62
C VAL A 29 2.80 -7.02 1.80
N LEU A 30 1.74 -6.24 1.97
CA LEU A 30 1.60 -4.89 1.45
C LEU A 30 1.84 -3.89 2.57
N VAL A 31 2.90 -3.11 2.46
CA VAL A 31 3.24 -2.04 3.40
C VAL A 31 2.82 -0.70 2.82
N ASP A 32 1.86 -0.05 3.47
CA ASP A 32 1.45 1.31 3.16
C ASP A 32 2.31 2.28 3.97
N VAL A 33 3.12 3.09 3.28
CA VAL A 33 4.04 4.06 3.90
C VAL A 33 3.51 5.49 3.81
N ARG A 34 2.25 5.69 3.41
CA ARG A 34 1.68 7.04 3.30
C ARG A 34 1.44 7.61 4.70
N SER A 35 1.89 8.83 4.98
CA SER A 35 1.60 9.51 6.26
C SER A 35 0.11 9.64 6.55
N THR A 36 -0.71 9.72 5.50
CA THR A 36 -2.17 9.67 5.59
C THR A 36 -2.69 8.75 4.48
N PRO A 37 -3.10 7.51 4.80
CA PRO A 37 -3.56 6.54 3.82
C PRO A 37 -5.01 6.82 3.37
N TYR A 38 -5.22 8.02 2.84
CA TYR A 38 -6.51 8.54 2.40
C TYR A 38 -6.37 9.28 1.06
N SER A 39 -7.34 9.10 0.19
CA SER A 39 -7.48 9.78 -1.10
C SER A 39 -8.96 10.01 -1.40
N GLY A 40 -9.34 11.28 -1.60
CA GLY A 40 -10.67 11.63 -2.08
C GLY A 40 -10.90 11.25 -3.55
N ARG A 41 -9.83 11.24 -4.37
CA ARG A 41 -9.89 10.90 -5.79
C ARG A 41 -9.95 9.39 -6.04
N HIS A 42 -9.28 8.60 -5.20
CA HIS A 42 -9.21 7.14 -5.33
C HIS A 42 -9.64 6.45 -4.02
N PRO A 43 -10.93 6.49 -3.67
CA PRO A 43 -11.44 5.97 -2.40
C PRO A 43 -11.23 4.46 -2.22
N GLN A 44 -11.07 3.70 -3.31
CA GLN A 44 -10.72 2.27 -3.28
C GLN A 44 -9.34 2.01 -2.66
N PHE A 45 -8.45 3.01 -2.65
CA PHE A 45 -7.13 2.93 -2.02
C PHE A 45 -7.08 3.62 -0.65
N ASN A 46 -8.23 3.97 -0.07
CA ASN A 46 -8.31 4.34 1.34
C ASN A 46 -7.98 3.14 2.22
N GLN A 47 -7.36 3.38 3.36
CA GLN A 47 -6.84 2.34 4.26
C GLN A 47 -7.82 1.18 4.50
N ALA A 48 -9.08 1.47 4.83
CA ALA A 48 -10.08 0.43 5.12
C ALA A 48 -10.39 -0.44 3.88
N ALA A 49 -10.57 0.18 2.72
CA ALA A 49 -10.84 -0.51 1.46
C ALA A 49 -9.62 -1.33 1.01
N LEU A 50 -8.42 -0.73 1.05
CA LEU A 50 -7.17 -1.38 0.69
C LEU A 50 -6.87 -2.58 1.58
N ARG A 51 -7.10 -2.46 2.90
CA ARG A 51 -6.98 -3.56 3.85
C ARG A 51 -7.99 -4.69 3.55
N GLY A 52 -9.22 -4.33 3.18
CA GLY A 52 -10.26 -5.29 2.80
C GLY A 52 -9.86 -6.10 1.57
N SER A 53 -9.42 -5.43 0.51
CA SER A 53 -8.92 -6.09 -0.70
C SER A 53 -7.69 -6.95 -0.43
N ALA A 54 -6.73 -6.48 0.37
CA ALA A 54 -5.57 -7.28 0.75
C ALA A 54 -5.99 -8.57 1.47
N LEU A 55 -6.94 -8.49 2.40
CA LEU A 55 -7.47 -9.66 3.09
C LEU A 55 -8.14 -10.66 2.12
N GLN A 56 -8.89 -10.17 1.13
CA GLN A 56 -9.53 -11.03 0.11
C GLN A 56 -8.52 -11.79 -0.74
N HIS A 57 -7.33 -11.22 -0.96
CA HIS A 57 -6.24 -11.85 -1.70
C HIS A 57 -5.24 -12.61 -0.80
N GLY A 58 -5.51 -12.71 0.52
CA GLY A 58 -4.59 -13.38 1.45
C GLY A 58 -3.29 -12.60 1.72
N ILE A 59 -3.25 -11.31 1.38
CA ILE A 59 -2.10 -10.43 1.58
C ILE A 59 -2.21 -9.74 2.94
N THR A 60 -1.13 -9.77 3.71
CA THR A 60 -1.06 -9.02 4.97
C THR A 60 -0.90 -7.53 4.67
N TYR A 61 -1.86 -6.72 5.09
CA TYR A 61 -1.76 -5.26 5.03
C TYR A 61 -1.16 -4.70 6.33
N ARG A 62 -0.14 -3.84 6.19
CA ARG A 62 0.47 -3.12 7.30
C ARG A 62 0.62 -1.64 6.94
N TRP A 63 0.20 -0.76 7.83
CA TRP A 63 0.47 0.66 7.70
C TRP A 63 1.68 1.01 8.55
N GLU A 64 2.72 1.55 7.92
CA GLU A 64 3.97 1.92 8.56
C GLU A 64 4.22 3.41 8.37
N TYR A 65 3.66 4.20 9.28
CA TYR A 65 3.79 5.65 9.27
C TYR A 65 5.25 6.10 9.31
N ASP A 66 6.09 5.45 10.13
CA ASP A 66 7.49 5.84 10.32
C ASP A 66 8.37 5.57 9.08
N LEU A 67 7.89 4.73 8.15
CA LEU A 67 8.61 4.40 6.93
C LEU A 67 8.29 5.33 5.76
N GLY A 68 7.35 6.27 5.90
CA GLY A 68 7.13 7.21 4.82
C GLY A 68 6.43 8.54 5.12
N GLY A 69 6.61 9.41 4.14
CA GLY A 69 6.08 10.75 4.06
C GLY A 69 6.77 11.80 4.94
N LYS A 70 6.25 13.03 4.81
CA LYS A 70 6.93 14.32 5.04
C LYS A 70 7.83 14.30 6.29
N PRO A 71 9.07 14.85 6.20
CA PRO A 71 9.86 15.12 7.40
C PRO A 71 8.97 15.79 8.44
N LYS A 72 9.06 15.33 9.70
CA LYS A 72 8.63 16.18 10.81
C LYS A 72 9.28 17.54 10.56
N GLU A 73 8.46 18.58 10.64
CA GLU A 73 8.85 19.97 10.45
C GLU A 73 10.31 20.16 10.87
N ARG A 74 11.15 20.68 9.95
CA ARG A 74 12.58 20.88 10.20
C ARG A 74 12.73 21.39 11.63
N ASP A 75 13.51 20.70 12.45
CA ASP A 75 14.07 21.31 13.66
C ASP A 75 14.76 22.60 13.19
N LEU A 76 14.07 23.74 13.35
CA LEU A 76 14.58 25.09 13.14
C LEU A 76 14.86 25.68 14.52
#